data_AF-A0A962H3S7-F1
#
_entry.id   AF-A0A962H3S7-F1
#
_cell.length_a   1.000
_cell.length_b   1.000
_cell.length_c   1.000
_cell.angle_alpha   90.00
_cell.angle_beta   90.00
_cell.angle_gamma   90.00
#
_symmetry.space_group_name_H-M   'P 1'
#
loop_
_entity.id
_entity.type
_entity.pdbx_description
1 polymer ?
#
loop_
_entity_poly.entity_id
_entity_poly.type
_entity_poly.pdbx_seq_one_letter_code
_entity_poly.pdbx_strand_id
1 'polypeptide(L)'
;AWQDSKVHLPLHSTLNSEWFGHPEAGVDMQFNFAQLVAHAAKTRPLAAGAIIGSGTIANEDESLGSSCLAEKRVLEIINDGKATTPFMSFGDDIEIKMLDKDGNNIFGTIHNTIVKG
;
A
#
# COMPACT_ATOMS: atom_id res chain seq x y z
N ALA A 1 -11.15 -0.13 -13.64
CA ALA A 1 -10.43 -0.28 -12.36
C ALA A 1 -9.65 -1.58 -12.34
N TRP A 2 -10.24 -2.75 -12.61
CA TRP A 2 -9.49 -4.02 -12.67
C TRP A 2 -9.06 -4.38 -14.10
N GLN A 3 -7.76 -4.59 -14.33
CA GLN A 3 -7.18 -4.96 -15.64
C GLN A 3 -5.94 -5.83 -15.43
N ASP A 4 -5.67 -6.78 -16.32
CA ASP A 4 -4.47 -7.66 -16.28
C ASP A 4 -4.17 -8.31 -14.91
N SER A 5 -5.24 -8.66 -14.18
CA SER A 5 -5.18 -9.19 -12.82
C SER A 5 -4.54 -8.25 -11.79
N LYS A 6 -4.76 -6.94 -11.97
CA LYS A 6 -4.34 -5.85 -11.08
C LYS A 6 -5.45 -4.84 -10.90
N VAL A 7 -5.40 -4.09 -9.80
CA VAL A 7 -6.20 -2.89 -9.61
C VAL A 7 -5.42 -1.71 -10.18
N HIS A 8 -6.07 -0.89 -10.99
CA HIS A 8 -5.53 0.33 -11.58
C HIS A 8 -6.25 1.56 -11.05
N LEU A 9 -5.96 1.88 -9.78
CA LEU A 9 -6.44 3.05 -9.05
C LEU A 9 -5.39 3.46 -7.98
N PRO A 10 -5.34 4.74 -7.58
CA PRO A 10 -4.50 5.21 -6.49
C PRO A 10 -4.93 4.67 -5.11
N LEU A 11 -3.99 4.23 -4.29
CA LEU A 11 -4.22 3.90 -2.88
C LEU A 11 -3.92 5.11 -2.00
N HIS A 12 -4.95 5.84 -1.58
CA HIS A 12 -4.79 7.02 -0.75
C HIS A 12 -4.50 6.65 0.71
N SER A 13 -3.40 7.17 1.24
CA SER A 13 -2.98 7.00 2.63
C SER A 13 -2.74 8.36 3.29
N THR A 14 -3.23 8.53 4.52
CA THR A 14 -2.89 9.68 5.38
C THR A 14 -2.40 9.21 6.74
N LEU A 15 -1.37 9.86 7.26
CA LEU A 15 -0.81 9.62 8.59
C LEU A 15 -1.05 10.88 9.41
N ASN A 16 -1.77 10.77 10.53
CA ASN A 16 -2.18 11.89 11.37
C ASN A 16 -2.94 12.98 10.58
N SER A 17 -3.85 12.56 9.70
CA SER A 17 -4.58 13.42 8.75
C SER A 17 -3.72 14.13 7.69
N GLU A 18 -2.40 13.98 7.73
CA GLU A 18 -1.49 14.51 6.72
C GLU A 18 -1.34 13.54 5.55
N TRP A 19 -1.22 14.09 4.34
CA TRP A 19 -1.02 13.28 3.14
C TRP A 19 0.28 12.48 3.25
N PHE A 20 0.18 11.16 3.06
CA PHE A 20 1.33 10.26 3.09
C PHE A 20 1.66 9.71 1.69
N GLY A 21 0.63 9.37 0.92
CA GLY A 21 0.80 8.96 -0.47
C GLY A 21 -0.50 8.54 -1.16
N HIS A 22 -0.43 8.46 -2.48
CA HIS A 22 -1.46 7.88 -3.34
C HIS A 22 -0.85 7.07 -4.51
N PRO A 23 0.11 6.17 -4.28
CA PRO A 23 0.68 5.38 -5.36
C PRO A 23 -0.40 4.53 -6.05
N GLU A 24 -0.24 4.36 -7.35
CA GLU A 24 -1.15 3.63 -8.23
C GLU A 24 -0.87 2.12 -8.14
N ALA A 25 -1.91 1.35 -7.82
CA ALA A 25 -1.78 -0.07 -7.45
C ALA A 25 -1.36 -1.02 -8.58
N GLY A 26 -1.52 -0.62 -9.83
CA GLY A 26 -1.25 -1.41 -11.03
C GLY A 26 0.06 -1.04 -11.71
N VAL A 27 0.53 0.20 -11.51
CA VAL A 27 1.84 0.72 -11.93
C VAL A 27 2.94 0.12 -11.04
N ASP A 28 4.07 -0.23 -11.66
CA ASP A 28 5.27 -0.82 -11.02
C ASP A 28 5.08 -2.11 -10.20
N MET A 29 3.85 -2.66 -10.15
CA MET A 29 3.58 -4.00 -9.61
C MET A 29 4.20 -5.07 -10.52
N GLN A 30 5.34 -5.63 -10.13
CA GLN A 30 6.11 -6.58 -10.96
C GLN A 30 5.37 -7.89 -11.28
N PHE A 31 4.58 -8.40 -10.33
CA PHE A 31 3.80 -9.64 -10.48
C PHE A 31 2.33 -9.35 -10.24
N ASN A 32 1.44 -9.73 -11.17
CA ASN A 32 0.00 -9.58 -10.97
C ASN A 32 -0.58 -10.66 -10.03
N PHE A 33 -1.84 -10.49 -9.60
CA PHE A 33 -2.44 -11.42 -8.64
C PHE A 33 -2.53 -12.87 -9.15
N ALA A 34 -2.70 -13.08 -10.46
CA ALA A 34 -2.72 -14.43 -11.03
C ALA A 34 -1.35 -15.13 -10.90
N GLN A 35 -0.26 -14.41 -11.13
CA GLN A 35 1.11 -14.91 -10.92
C GLN A 35 1.38 -15.18 -9.43
N LEU A 36 0.93 -14.31 -8.53
CA LEU A 36 1.07 -14.51 -7.08
C LEU A 36 0.31 -15.74 -6.58
N VAL A 37 -0.93 -15.94 -7.04
CA VAL A 37 -1.73 -17.14 -6.73
C VAL A 37 -1.04 -18.40 -7.27
N ALA A 38 -0.60 -18.40 -8.52
CA ALA A 38 0.09 -19.53 -9.13
C ALA A 38 1.38 -19.88 -8.38
N HIS A 39 2.14 -18.87 -7.95
CA HIS A 39 3.34 -19.06 -7.14
C HIS A 39 3.02 -19.66 -5.77
N ALA A 40 2.03 -19.09 -5.06
CA ALA A 40 1.64 -19.54 -3.72
C ALA A 40 1.07 -20.96 -3.73
N ALA A 41 0.40 -21.36 -4.82
CA ALA A 41 -0.18 -22.69 -5.01
C ALA A 41 0.83 -23.74 -5.51
N LYS A 42 2.06 -23.34 -5.85
CA LYS A 42 3.06 -24.23 -6.49
C LYS A 42 3.36 -25.49 -5.67
N THR A 43 3.37 -25.39 -4.35
CA THR A 43 3.77 -26.48 -3.45
C THR A 43 2.70 -26.86 -2.43
N ARG A 44 1.54 -26.19 -2.44
CA ARG A 44 0.42 -26.44 -1.53
C ARG A 44 -0.90 -25.97 -2.15
N PRO A 45 -2.03 -26.64 -1.85
CA PRO A 45 -3.34 -26.13 -2.25
C PRO A 45 -3.68 -24.85 -1.49
N LEU A 46 -4.42 -23.94 -2.14
CA LEU A 46 -5.04 -22.79 -1.51
C LEU A 46 -6.54 -23.11 -1.32
N ALA A 47 -7.00 -23.12 -0.08
CA ALA A 47 -8.41 -23.35 0.23
C ALA A 47 -9.25 -22.08 0.00
N ALA A 48 -10.57 -22.25 -0.12
CA ALA A 48 -11.50 -21.12 -0.15
C ALA A 48 -11.33 -20.26 1.12
N GLY A 49 -11.24 -18.95 0.92
CA GLY A 49 -10.96 -17.99 1.99
C GLY A 49 -9.47 -17.65 2.19
N ALA A 50 -8.55 -18.26 1.43
CA ALA A 50 -7.16 -17.80 1.41
C ALA A 50 -7.06 -16.35 0.87
N ILE A 51 -6.30 -15.51 1.57
CA ILE A 51 -6.06 -14.11 1.17
C ILE A 51 -4.64 -14.00 0.59
N ILE A 52 -4.55 -13.45 -0.62
CA ILE A 52 -3.27 -13.12 -1.27
C ILE A 52 -3.12 -11.61 -1.31
N GLY A 53 -2.10 -11.10 -0.63
CA GLY A 53 -1.73 -9.68 -0.69
C GLY A 53 -0.76 -9.41 -1.85
N SER A 54 -0.86 -8.23 -2.46
CA SER A 54 0.11 -7.73 -3.45
C SER A 54 1.49 -7.44 -2.85
N GLY A 55 1.52 -7.19 -1.53
CA GLY A 55 2.61 -6.44 -0.90
C GLY A 55 2.31 -4.94 -0.91
N THR A 56 3.26 -4.15 -0.41
CA THR A 56 3.20 -2.69 -0.44
C THR A 56 3.03 -2.19 -1.87
N ILE A 57 2.10 -1.25 -2.08
CA ILE A 57 1.99 -0.52 -3.35
C ILE A 57 3.01 0.61 -3.34
N ALA A 58 3.89 0.60 -4.34
CA ALA A 58 4.97 1.56 -4.52
C ALA A 58 5.14 1.86 -6.01
N ASN A 59 5.47 3.10 -6.34
CA ASN A 59 5.81 3.51 -7.68
C ASN A 59 7.19 4.18 -7.70
N GLU A 60 7.86 4.15 -8.84
CA GLU A 60 9.14 4.85 -9.04
C GLU A 60 8.97 6.38 -8.96
N ASP A 61 7.78 6.89 -9.28
CA ASP A 61 7.44 8.31 -9.13
C ASP A 61 7.20 8.66 -7.66
N GLU A 62 8.26 9.13 -6.99
CA GLU A 62 8.23 9.57 -5.59
C GLU A 62 7.26 10.74 -5.33
N SER A 63 6.81 11.47 -6.37
CA SER A 63 5.83 12.56 -6.21
C SER A 63 4.45 12.05 -5.79
N LEU A 64 4.18 10.75 -5.99
CA LEU A 64 2.96 10.08 -5.52
C LEU A 64 3.02 9.74 -4.03
N GLY A 65 4.12 10.05 -3.34
CA GLY A 65 4.34 9.74 -1.92
C GLY A 65 4.64 8.26 -1.68
N SER A 66 4.33 7.75 -0.49
CA SER A 66 4.55 6.34 -0.14
C SER A 66 3.33 5.74 0.53
N SER A 67 3.23 4.41 0.49
CA SER A 67 2.28 3.63 1.30
C SER A 67 2.98 2.86 2.43
N CYS A 68 4.29 3.05 2.63
CA CYS A 68 5.06 2.35 3.64
C CYS A 68 6.14 3.24 4.30
N LEU A 69 6.07 3.38 5.62
CA LEU A 69 7.09 4.11 6.39
C LEU A 69 8.48 3.50 6.27
N ALA A 70 8.59 2.17 6.19
CA ALA A 70 9.88 1.52 6.04
C ALA A 70 10.52 1.87 4.69
N GLU A 71 9.74 1.90 3.62
CA GLU A 71 10.19 2.30 2.29
C GLU A 71 10.63 3.77 2.26
N LYS A 72 9.78 4.69 2.73
CA LYS A 72 10.11 6.12 2.80
C LYS A 72 11.45 6.35 3.54
N ARG A 73 11.64 5.66 4.66
CA ARG A 73 12.89 5.74 5.42
C ARG A 73 14.10 5.17 4.67
N VAL A 74 13.93 4.13 3.86
CA VAL A 74 15.00 3.59 3.02
C VAL A 74 15.37 4.61 1.94
N LEU A 75 14.40 5.26 1.30
CA LEU A 75 14.64 6.33 0.32
C LEU A 75 15.40 7.51 0.96
N GLU A 76 15.01 7.94 2.16
CA GLU A 76 15.75 8.98 2.92
C GLU A 76 17.21 8.58 3.22
N ILE A 77 17.46 7.30 3.53
CA ILE A 77 18.84 6.82 3.74
C ILE A 77 19.63 6.85 2.43
N ILE A 78 19.02 6.46 1.31
CA ILE A 78 19.66 6.48 -0.01
C ILE A 78 19.99 7.93 -0.41
N ASN A 79 19.06 8.86 -0.22
CA ASN A 79 19.18 10.24 -0.67
C ASN A 79 20.02 11.11 0.27
N ASP A 80 19.80 10.99 1.58
CA ASP A 80 20.34 11.92 2.60
C ASP A 80 21.30 11.23 3.60
N GLY A 81 21.53 9.92 3.45
CA GLY A 81 22.40 9.13 4.32
C GLY A 81 21.78 8.77 5.68
N LYS A 82 20.56 9.21 5.98
CA LYS A 82 19.85 8.89 7.23
C LYS A 82 18.33 8.97 7.07
N ALA A 83 17.62 8.12 7.78
CA ALA A 83 16.17 8.24 7.92
C ALA A 83 15.81 9.34 8.93
N THR A 84 14.91 10.24 8.55
CA THR A 84 14.38 11.31 9.40
C THR A 84 12.91 11.09 9.76
N THR A 85 12.15 10.39 8.90
CA THR A 85 10.77 10.01 9.19
C THR A 85 10.73 8.95 10.31
N PRO A 86 10.03 9.20 11.43
CA PRO A 86 9.85 8.20 12.48
C PRO A 86 8.89 7.08 12.02
N PHE A 87 8.91 5.96 12.74
CA PHE A 87 7.79 5.01 12.67
C PHE A 87 6.61 5.55 13.47
N MET A 88 5.42 4.95 13.28
CA MET A 88 4.24 5.31 14.07
C MET A 88 4.49 5.08 15.57
N SER A 89 3.93 5.98 16.37
CA SER A 89 3.94 6.00 17.83
C SER A 89 2.52 5.91 18.38
N PHE A 90 2.38 5.68 19.69
CA PHE A 90 1.07 5.68 20.32
C PHE A 90 0.37 7.04 20.15
N GLY A 91 -0.90 7.00 19.76
CA GLY A 91 -1.70 8.17 19.41
C GLY A 91 -1.67 8.54 17.93
N ASP A 92 -0.83 7.91 17.10
CA ASP A 92 -0.86 8.14 15.66
C ASP A 92 -2.08 7.47 15.02
N ASP A 93 -2.62 8.12 13.98
CA ASP A 93 -3.76 7.65 13.19
C ASP A 93 -3.35 7.38 11.75
N ILE A 94 -3.76 6.24 11.19
CA ILE A 94 -3.56 5.88 9.79
C ILE A 94 -4.90 5.68 9.09
N GLU A 95 -5.12 6.41 8.01
CA GLU A 95 -6.27 6.23 7.11
C GLU A 95 -5.79 5.68 5.76
N ILE A 96 -6.44 4.63 5.26
CA ILE A 96 -6.20 4.06 3.93
C ILE A 96 -7.53 3.86 3.22
N LYS A 97 -7.64 4.36 1.99
CA LYS A 97 -8.82 4.22 1.13
C LYS A 97 -8.45 4.17 -0.34
N MET A 98 -9.37 3.70 -1.15
CA MET A 98 -9.25 3.74 -2.61
C MET A 98 -10.52 4.33 -3.21
N LEU A 99 -10.33 5.31 -4.08
CA LEU A 99 -11.42 5.98 -4.77
C LEU A 99 -11.45 5.50 -6.22
N ASP A 100 -12.65 5.32 -6.79
CA ASP A 100 -12.78 5.18 -8.23
C ASP A 100 -12.59 6.52 -8.96
N LYS A 101 -12.70 6.50 -10.29
CA LYS A 101 -12.51 7.69 -11.13
C LYS A 101 -13.56 8.78 -10.90
N ASP A 102 -14.70 8.42 -10.35
CA ASP A 102 -15.80 9.34 -10.01
C ASP A 102 -15.67 9.86 -8.56
N GLY A 103 -14.65 9.41 -7.83
CA GLY A 103 -14.37 9.79 -6.44
C GLY A 103 -15.11 8.96 -5.39
N ASN A 104 -15.78 7.87 -5.80
CA ASN A 104 -16.49 7.02 -4.84
C ASN A 104 -15.52 6.11 -4.10
N ASN A 105 -15.70 5.97 -2.79
CA ASN A 105 -14.92 5.03 -1.99
C ASN A 105 -15.39 3.59 -2.21
N ILE A 106 -14.58 2.78 -2.89
CA ILE A 106 -14.98 1.44 -3.36
C ILE A 106 -14.74 0.32 -2.36
N PHE A 107 -13.92 0.53 -1.33
CA PHE A 107 -13.61 -0.47 -0.30
C PHE A 107 -13.95 -0.03 1.13
N GLY A 108 -14.50 1.18 1.28
CA GLY A 108 -14.57 1.83 2.58
C GLY A 108 -13.18 2.33 3.01
N THR A 109 -13.06 2.66 4.29
CA THR A 109 -11.86 3.27 4.84
C THR A 109 -11.32 2.41 5.96
N ILE A 110 -10.05 2.01 5.83
CA ILE A 110 -9.29 1.49 6.97
C ILE A 110 -8.84 2.71 7.77
N HIS A 111 -9.28 2.82 9.02
CA HIS A 111 -8.88 3.90 9.91
C HIS A 111 -8.56 3.32 11.29
N ASN A 112 -7.29 3.43 11.70
CA ASN A 112 -6.80 2.85 12.94
C ASN A 112 -5.96 3.87 13.72
N THR A 113 -6.18 3.92 15.03
CA THR A 113 -5.32 4.62 16.00
C THR A 113 -4.37 3.64 16.66
N ILE A 114 -3.09 4.00 16.77
CA ILE A 114 -2.09 3.19 17.47
C ILE A 114 -2.26 3.36 18.98
N VAL A 115 -2.65 2.28 19.65
CA VAL A 115 -2.90 2.27 21.11
C VAL A 115 -1.88 1.41 21.84
N LYS A 116 -1.66 1.73 23.12
CA LYS A 116 -0.87 0.88 24.02
C LYS A 116 -1.67 -0.37 24.38
N GLY A 117 -1.06 -1.54 24.21
CA GLY A 117 -1.62 -2.83 24.64
C GLY A 117 -1.56 -3.05 26.15
#